data_AF-A0A4Q5QIG4-F1
#
_entry.id   AF-A0A4Q5QIG4-F1
#
_cell.length_a   1.000
_cell.length_b   1.000
_cell.length_c   1.000
_cell.angle_alpha   90.00
_cell.angle_beta   90.00
_cell.angle_gamma   90.00
#
_symmetry.space_group_name_H-M   'P 1'
#
loop_
_entity.id
_entity.type
_entity.pdbx_description
1 polymer ?
#
loop_
_entity_poly.entity_id
_entity_poly.type
_entity_poly.pdbx_seq_one_letter_code
_entity_poly.pdbx_strand_id
1 'polypeptide(L)'
;MRFGVRGNSNKLSTISYEQLTKLQRILFLALFFIGTNAFAQQTDSLAYQLQREKVNNLLGKRSITFNQYFQSLDMHTGIFGFQTKKDIRRSNEILMDIVKTDNAVFKELKILLDYRITVQTEVQNRSEESENRNTSFMNTINKLRTQTEKIRAEAAESNKQAS
;
A
#
# COMPACT_ATOMS: atom_id res chain seq x y z
N MET A 1 -48.26 -54.36 -35.93
CA MET A 1 -47.02 -53.96 -35.24
C MET A 1 -46.98 -52.44 -35.13
N ARG A 2 -47.10 -51.88 -33.92
CA ARG A 2 -46.83 -50.46 -33.63
C ARG A 2 -46.00 -50.40 -32.35
N PHE A 3 -44.70 -50.20 -32.50
CA PHE A 3 -43.81 -49.93 -31.37
C PHE A 3 -43.94 -48.45 -31.00
N GLY A 4 -44.44 -48.20 -29.79
CA GLY A 4 -44.39 -46.88 -29.17
C GLY A 4 -43.00 -46.65 -28.58
N VAL A 5 -42.26 -45.70 -29.15
CA VAL A 5 -41.02 -45.18 -28.55
C VAL A 5 -41.38 -43.97 -27.71
N ARG A 6 -41.34 -44.13 -26.38
CA ARG A 6 -41.56 -43.06 -25.40
C ARG A 6 -40.22 -42.34 -25.20
N GLY A 7 -40.02 -41.24 -25.91
CA GLY A 7 -38.80 -40.43 -25.90
C GLY A 7 -38.80 -39.36 -24.80
N ASN A 8 -37.82 -39.48 -23.89
CA ASN A 8 -37.51 -38.65 -22.73
C ASN A 8 -36.95 -37.26 -23.13
N SER A 9 -37.81 -36.26 -23.36
CA SER A 9 -37.41 -34.89 -23.76
C SER A 9 -37.21 -33.90 -22.60
N ASN A 10 -37.62 -34.25 -21.37
CA ASN A 10 -37.72 -33.27 -20.26
C ASN A 10 -36.50 -33.25 -19.33
N LYS A 11 -35.55 -34.19 -19.46
CA LYS A 11 -34.34 -34.23 -18.61
C LYS A 11 -33.18 -33.37 -19.13
N LEU A 12 -33.11 -33.07 -20.43
CA LEU A 12 -32.00 -32.28 -20.98
C LEU A 12 -32.11 -30.77 -20.70
N SER A 13 -33.32 -30.23 -20.54
CA SER A 13 -33.51 -28.81 -20.26
C SER A 13 -33.19 -28.47 -18.80
N THR A 14 -33.60 -29.30 -17.83
CA THR A 14 -33.42 -29.05 -16.40
C THR A 14 -31.97 -29.09 -15.94
N ILE A 15 -31.16 -29.97 -16.52
CA ILE A 15 -29.72 -30.07 -16.24
C ILE A 15 -29.01 -28.76 -16.61
N SER A 16 -29.40 -28.11 -17.71
CA SER A 16 -28.77 -26.86 -18.16
C SER A 16 -29.01 -25.69 -17.19
N TYR A 17 -30.21 -25.57 -16.60
CA TYR A 17 -30.53 -24.52 -15.64
C TYR A 17 -29.85 -24.72 -14.28
N GLU A 18 -29.70 -25.98 -13.82
CA GLU A 18 -28.90 -26.28 -12.62
C GLU A 18 -27.43 -25.89 -12.79
N GLN A 19 -26.84 -26.11 -13.96
CA GLN A 19 -25.46 -25.72 -14.22
C GLN A 19 -25.28 -24.20 -14.27
N LEU A 20 -26.25 -23.47 -14.84
CA LEU A 20 -26.28 -22.01 -14.87
C LEU A 20 -26.35 -21.39 -13.46
N THR A 21 -27.21 -21.93 -12.59
CA THR A 21 -27.33 -21.44 -11.20
C THR A 21 -26.09 -21.75 -10.35
N LYS A 22 -25.43 -22.89 -10.58
CA LYS A 22 -24.13 -23.22 -9.95
C LYS A 22 -23.02 -22.27 -10.41
N LEU A 23 -22.97 -21.95 -11.70
CA LEU A 23 -22.00 -21.01 -12.27
C LEU A 23 -22.17 -19.59 -11.71
N GLN A 24 -23.42 -19.12 -11.56
CA GLN A 24 -23.71 -17.83 -10.92
C GLN A 24 -23.26 -17.79 -9.46
N ARG A 25 -23.47 -18.86 -8.69
CA ARG A 25 -23.02 -18.93 -7.29
C ARG A 25 -21.49 -18.90 -7.17
N ILE A 26 -20.79 -19.58 -8.07
CA ILE A 26 -19.31 -19.54 -8.15
C ILE A 26 -18.83 -18.14 -8.50
N LEU A 27 -19.49 -17.46 -9.46
CA LEU A 27 -19.17 -16.08 -9.83
C LEU A 27 -19.37 -15.11 -8.66
N PHE A 28 -20.48 -15.25 -7.91
CA PHE A 28 -20.73 -14.46 -6.71
C PHE A 28 -19.68 -14.72 -5.62
N LEU A 29 -19.27 -15.97 -5.43
CA LEU A 29 -18.21 -16.32 -4.47
C LEU A 29 -16.87 -15.72 -4.89
N ALA A 30 -16.54 -15.78 -6.18
CA ALA A 30 -15.33 -15.19 -6.73
C ALA A 30 -15.30 -13.67 -6.56
N LEU A 31 -16.42 -12.97 -6.82
CA LEU A 31 -16.53 -11.53 -6.57
C LEU A 31 -16.34 -11.17 -5.09
N PHE A 32 -16.85 -12.01 -4.18
CA PHE A 32 -16.70 -11.79 -2.74
C PHE A 32 -15.24 -11.88 -2.28
N PHE A 33 -14.46 -12.84 -2.82
CA PHE A 33 -13.03 -12.98 -2.51
C PHE A 33 -12.14 -11.89 -3.13
N ILE A 34 -12.56 -11.30 -4.26
CA ILE A 34 -11.83 -10.17 -4.87
C ILE A 34 -12.01 -8.89 -4.03
N GLY A 35 -13.18 -8.68 -3.43
CA GLY A 35 -13.49 -7.46 -2.67
C GLY A 35 -12.71 -7.27 -1.36
N THR A 36 -12.24 -8.33 -0.71
CA THR A 36 -11.61 -8.23 0.62
C THR A 36 -10.16 -7.76 0.58
N ASN A 37 -9.46 -7.90 -0.56
CA ASN A 37 -8.05 -7.50 -0.69
C ASN A 37 -7.85 -5.99 -0.88
N ALA A 38 -8.89 -5.26 -1.30
CA ALA A 38 -8.79 -3.82 -1.59
C ALA A 38 -8.68 -2.93 -0.33
N PHE A 39 -9.26 -3.36 0.79
CA PHE A 39 -9.37 -2.52 1.99
C PHE A 39 -8.08 -2.44 2.82
N ALA A 40 -7.22 -3.46 2.77
CA ALA A 40 -6.00 -3.51 3.58
C ALA A 40 -4.87 -2.60 3.06
N GLN A 41 -4.88 -2.25 1.76
CA GLN A 41 -3.84 -1.42 1.14
C GLN A 41 -4.14 0.09 1.22
N GLN A 42 -5.35 0.49 1.61
CA GLN A 42 -5.80 1.88 1.56
C GLN A 42 -5.63 2.66 2.87
N THR A 43 -5.56 1.99 4.02
CA THR A 43 -5.42 2.64 5.33
C THR A 43 -4.11 3.42 5.46
N ASP A 44 -3.01 2.87 4.98
CA ASP A 44 -1.70 3.53 5.02
C ASP A 44 -1.64 4.74 4.08
N SER A 45 -2.34 4.66 2.94
CA SER A 45 -2.47 5.78 1.99
C SER A 45 -3.29 6.93 2.58
N LEU A 46 -4.36 6.64 3.33
CA LEU A 46 -5.24 7.68 3.89
C LEU A 46 -4.53 8.48 4.99
N ALA A 47 -3.86 7.82 5.92
CA ALA A 47 -3.11 8.49 6.98
C ALA A 47 -1.99 9.38 6.40
N TYR A 48 -1.28 8.89 5.38
CA TYR A 48 -0.28 9.66 4.66
C TYR A 48 -0.86 10.90 3.96
N GLN A 49 -2.03 10.76 3.31
CA GLN A 49 -2.70 11.89 2.65
C GLN A 49 -3.14 12.96 3.65
N LEU A 50 -3.74 12.55 4.77
CA LEU A 50 -4.14 13.47 5.85
C LEU A 50 -2.93 14.24 6.40
N GLN A 51 -1.81 13.54 6.58
CA GLN A 51 -0.57 14.12 7.06
C GLN A 51 -0.01 15.17 6.07
N ARG A 52 -0.05 14.89 4.76
CA ARG A 52 0.33 15.87 3.72
C ARG A 52 -0.59 17.08 3.69
N GLU A 53 -1.89 16.86 3.83
CA GLU A 53 -2.86 17.95 3.89
C GLU A 53 -2.56 18.87 5.09
N LYS A 54 -2.26 18.30 6.25
CA LYS A 54 -1.86 19.04 7.45
C LYS A 54 -0.61 19.88 7.20
N VAL A 55 0.42 19.33 6.55
CA VAL A 55 1.63 20.08 6.16
C VAL A 55 1.26 21.24 5.23
N ASN A 56 0.45 21.00 4.20
CA ASN A 56 0.03 22.05 3.26
C ASN A 56 -0.74 23.17 3.96
N ASN A 57 -1.61 22.83 4.91
CA ASN A 57 -2.34 23.80 5.72
C ASN A 57 -1.39 24.67 6.57
N LEU A 58 -0.37 24.06 7.18
CA LEU A 58 0.67 24.78 7.92
C LEU A 58 1.49 25.71 7.01
N LEU A 59 1.86 25.25 5.81
CA LEU A 59 2.57 26.05 4.81
C LEU A 59 1.71 27.23 4.32
N GLY A 60 0.41 27.01 4.10
CA GLY A 60 -0.54 28.07 3.77
C GLY A 60 -0.63 29.12 4.88
N LYS A 61 -0.76 28.67 6.15
CA LYS A 61 -0.74 29.57 7.31
C LYS A 61 0.56 30.36 7.39
N ARG A 62 1.72 29.70 7.23
CA ARG A 62 3.03 30.35 7.23
C ARG A 62 3.12 31.44 6.17
N SER A 63 2.65 31.18 4.95
CA SER A 63 2.64 32.15 3.86
C SER A 63 1.84 33.41 4.22
N ILE A 64 0.65 33.24 4.80
CA ILE A 64 -0.20 34.35 5.26
C ILE A 64 0.52 35.15 6.36
N THR A 65 1.05 34.47 7.39
CA THR A 65 1.74 35.13 8.50
C THR A 65 3.01 35.84 8.04
N PHE A 66 3.75 35.28 7.08
CA PHE A 66 4.92 35.92 6.49
C PHE A 66 4.56 37.21 5.75
N ASN A 67 3.45 37.22 4.99
CA ASN A 67 2.97 38.44 4.36
C ASN A 67 2.57 39.50 5.39
N GLN A 68 1.94 39.11 6.50
CA GLN A 68 1.61 40.03 7.60
C GLN A 68 2.87 40.61 8.25
N TYR A 69 3.91 39.80 8.43
CA TYR A 69 5.21 40.26 8.93
C TYR A 69 5.83 41.25 7.97
N PHE A 70 5.85 40.94 6.67
CA PHE A 70 6.37 41.85 5.66
C PHE A 70 5.66 43.21 5.70
N GLN A 71 4.32 43.21 5.76
CA GLN A 71 3.53 44.44 5.91
C GLN A 71 3.81 45.18 7.22
N SER A 72 4.12 44.49 8.31
CA SER A 72 4.39 45.13 9.60
C SER A 72 5.76 45.80 9.65
N LEU A 73 6.72 45.38 8.80
CA LEU A 73 8.01 46.06 8.66
C LEU A 73 7.86 47.45 8.04
N ASP A 74 6.87 47.65 7.16
CA ASP A 74 6.62 48.94 6.52
C ASP A 74 5.77 49.90 7.39
N MET A 75 5.31 49.47 8.58
CA MET A 75 4.50 50.31 9.47
C MET A 75 5.35 51.34 10.22
N HIS A 76 5.09 52.62 9.94
CA HIS A 76 5.75 53.76 10.57
C HIS A 76 4.71 54.67 11.21
N THR A 77 4.25 54.34 12.42
CA THR A 77 3.16 55.08 13.07
C THR A 77 3.64 56.24 13.95
N GLY A 78 4.95 56.48 14.00
CA GLY A 78 5.53 57.57 14.77
C GLY A 78 5.24 58.95 14.16
N ILE A 79 5.24 59.97 15.02
CA ILE A 79 4.91 61.37 14.67
C ILE A 79 5.78 61.94 13.54
N PHE A 80 6.94 61.36 13.27
CA PHE A 80 7.87 61.78 12.20
C PHE A 80 8.10 60.71 11.13
N GLY A 81 7.18 59.75 10.98
CA GLY A 81 7.36 58.64 10.05
C GLY A 81 8.44 57.65 10.47
N PHE A 82 8.80 57.62 11.76
CA PHE A 82 9.66 56.59 12.34
C PHE A 82 8.83 55.41 12.84
N GLN A 83 9.44 54.22 12.84
CA GLN A 83 8.86 53.07 13.53
C GLN A 83 8.79 53.33 15.03
N THR A 84 7.64 53.02 15.63
CA THR A 84 7.50 53.08 17.08
C THR A 84 7.92 51.76 17.72
N LYS A 85 8.18 51.78 19.04
CA LYS A 85 8.38 50.54 19.82
C LYS A 85 7.19 49.57 19.69
N LYS A 86 5.96 50.10 19.50
CA LYS A 86 4.76 49.29 19.31
C LYS A 86 4.81 48.56 17.96
N ASP A 87 5.23 49.24 16.90
CA ASP A 87 5.37 48.67 15.56
C ASP A 87 6.42 47.54 15.56
N ILE A 88 7.58 47.79 16.16
CA ILE A 88 8.67 46.79 16.27
C ILE A 88 8.21 45.57 17.08
N ARG A 89 7.53 45.78 18.21
CA ARG A 89 7.02 44.68 19.05
C ARG A 89 6.01 43.83 18.29
N ARG A 90 5.10 44.44 17.53
CA ARG A 90 4.15 43.71 16.69
C ARG A 90 4.85 42.86 15.64
N SER A 91 5.85 43.42 14.94
CA SER A 91 6.64 42.66 13.96
C SER A 91 7.36 41.47 14.60
N ASN A 92 7.92 41.65 15.80
CA ASN A 92 8.57 40.56 16.53
C ASN A 92 7.58 39.47 17.01
N GLU A 93 6.38 39.86 17.43
CA GLU A 93 5.31 38.90 17.78
C GLU A 93 4.93 38.05 16.56
N ILE A 94 4.75 38.66 15.39
CA ILE A 94 4.46 37.94 14.14
C ILE A 94 5.63 37.01 13.76
N LEU A 95 6.88 37.49 13.88
CA LEU A 95 8.07 36.67 13.60
C LEU A 95 8.14 35.44 14.51
N MET A 96 7.81 35.58 15.80
CA MET A 96 7.75 34.46 16.73
C MET A 96 6.70 33.42 16.32
N ASP A 97 5.55 33.86 15.82
CA ASP A 97 4.51 32.97 15.33
C ASP A 97 4.87 32.26 14.02
N ILE A 98 5.68 32.91 13.16
CA ILE A 98 6.29 32.24 11.99
C ILE A 98 7.21 31.11 12.48
N VAL A 99 8.12 31.39 13.43
CA VAL A 99 9.04 30.36 13.96
C VAL A 99 8.29 29.19 14.59
N LYS A 100 7.22 29.44 15.34
CA LYS A 100 6.37 28.37 15.89
C LYS A 100 5.73 27.53 14.78
N THR A 101 5.26 28.17 13.72
CA THR A 101 4.67 27.48 12.56
C THR A 101 5.72 26.65 11.83
N ASP A 102 6.94 27.17 11.67
CA ASP A 102 8.05 26.46 11.03
C ASP A 102 8.45 25.22 11.83
N ASN A 103 8.52 25.33 13.16
CA ASN A 103 8.75 24.18 14.04
C ASN A 103 7.66 23.10 13.91
N ALA A 104 6.39 23.52 13.79
CA ALA A 104 5.30 22.58 13.52
C ALA A 104 5.47 21.90 12.16
N VAL A 105 5.79 22.66 11.09
CA VAL A 105 6.06 22.12 9.75
C VAL A 105 7.19 21.08 9.81
N PHE A 106 8.31 21.37 10.48
CA PHE A 106 9.42 20.42 10.60
C PHE A 106 9.03 19.13 11.31
N LYS A 107 8.21 19.21 12.36
CA LYS A 107 7.70 18.03 13.06
C LYS A 107 6.86 17.15 12.12
N GLU A 108 5.93 17.75 11.39
CA GLU A 108 5.06 17.01 10.49
C GLU A 108 5.82 16.43 9.28
N LEU A 109 6.83 17.14 8.76
CA LEU A 109 7.73 16.64 7.71
C LEU A 109 8.57 15.47 8.17
N LYS A 110 9.06 15.48 9.42
CA LYS A 110 9.79 14.36 9.99
C LYS A 110 8.94 13.09 10.02
N ILE A 111 7.67 13.20 10.41
CA ILE A 111 6.73 12.07 10.40
C ILE A 111 6.57 11.51 8.97
N LEU A 112 6.45 12.36 7.96
CA LEU A 112 6.36 11.92 6.56
C LEU A 112 7.65 11.23 6.08
N LEU A 113 8.81 11.72 6.52
CA LEU A 113 10.10 11.11 6.21
C LEU A 113 10.23 9.73 6.86
N ASP A 114 9.91 9.63 8.15
CA ASP A 114 9.97 8.38 8.91
C ASP A 114 9.03 7.34 8.27
N TYR A 115 7.81 7.73 7.87
CA TYR A 115 6.90 6.86 7.11
C TYR A 115 7.53 6.33 5.81
N ARG A 116 8.16 7.20 5.01
CA ARG A 116 8.84 6.80 3.76
C ARG A 116 9.97 5.81 4.03
N ILE A 117 10.76 6.05 5.08
CA ILE A 117 11.87 5.16 5.48
C ILE A 117 11.33 3.78 5.86
N THR A 118 10.25 3.72 6.64
CA THR A 118 9.60 2.46 7.01
C THR A 118 9.13 1.70 5.77
N VAL A 119 8.42 2.37 4.85
CA VAL A 119 7.94 1.72 3.61
C VAL A 119 9.12 1.21 2.76
N GLN A 120 10.19 2.00 2.63
CA GLN A 120 11.37 1.59 1.89
C GLN A 120 12.05 0.36 2.52
N THR A 121 12.14 0.34 3.85
CA THR A 121 12.73 -0.77 4.61
C THR A 121 11.90 -2.04 4.47
N GLU A 122 10.57 -1.94 4.55
CA GLU A 122 9.66 -3.07 4.33
C GLU A 122 9.79 -3.67 2.92
N VAL A 123 9.90 -2.81 1.90
CA VAL A 123 10.10 -3.26 0.51
C VAL A 123 11.44 -4.00 0.37
N GLN A 124 12.51 -3.46 0.95
CA GLN A 124 13.83 -4.08 0.93
C GLN A 124 13.83 -5.44 1.63
N ASN A 125 13.31 -5.50 2.86
CA ASN A 125 13.19 -6.73 3.65
C ASN A 125 12.38 -7.80 2.90
N ARG A 126 11.27 -7.40 2.27
CA ARG A 126 10.43 -8.33 1.49
C ARG A 126 11.14 -8.88 0.25
N SER A 127 11.99 -8.07 -0.38
CA SER A 127 12.83 -8.52 -1.50
C SER A 127 13.85 -9.54 -1.03
N GLU A 128 14.59 -9.25 0.04
CA GLU A 128 15.58 -10.16 0.63
C GLU A 128 14.95 -11.48 1.10
N GLU A 129 13.79 -11.40 1.75
CA GLU A 129 13.05 -12.59 2.16
C GLU A 129 12.62 -13.44 0.95
N SER A 130 12.18 -12.81 -0.14
CA SER A 130 11.82 -13.51 -1.37
C SER A 130 13.02 -14.19 -2.03
N GLU A 131 14.17 -13.53 -2.06
CA GLU A 131 15.43 -14.09 -2.58
C GLU A 131 15.90 -15.27 -1.73
N ASN A 132 15.84 -15.14 -0.40
CA ASN A 132 16.17 -16.21 0.53
C ASN A 132 15.25 -17.44 0.36
N ARG A 133 13.94 -17.21 0.18
CA ARG A 133 12.98 -18.29 -0.13
C ARG A 133 13.31 -18.96 -1.46
N ASN A 134 13.60 -18.18 -2.51
CA ASN A 134 13.94 -18.73 -3.81
C ASN A 134 15.22 -19.58 -3.75
N THR A 135 16.26 -19.08 -3.09
CA THR A 135 17.51 -19.81 -2.86
C THR A 135 17.26 -21.12 -2.09
N SER A 136 16.44 -21.07 -1.04
CA SER A 136 16.04 -22.25 -0.26
C SER A 136 15.27 -23.28 -1.09
N PHE A 137 14.37 -22.82 -1.97
CA PHE A 137 13.67 -23.69 -2.91
C PHE A 137 14.63 -24.32 -3.91
N MET A 138 15.57 -23.56 -4.49
CA MET A 138 16.58 -24.10 -5.40
C MET A 138 17.45 -25.17 -4.73
N ASN A 139 17.87 -24.93 -3.49
CA ASN A 139 18.61 -25.93 -2.70
C ASN A 139 17.78 -27.20 -2.47
N THR A 140 16.51 -27.05 -2.12
CA THR A 140 15.58 -28.19 -1.97
C THR A 140 15.40 -28.95 -3.28
N ILE A 141 15.22 -28.25 -4.40
CA ILE A 141 15.08 -28.85 -5.73
C ILE A 141 16.33 -29.64 -6.10
N ASN A 142 17.52 -29.09 -5.88
CA ASN A 142 18.78 -29.79 -6.15
C ASN A 142 18.94 -31.04 -5.27
N LYS A 143 18.56 -30.97 -3.99
CA LYS A 143 18.53 -32.14 -3.10
C LYS A 143 17.55 -33.21 -3.58
N LEU A 144 16.37 -32.83 -4.03
CA LEU A 144 15.39 -33.76 -4.59
C LEU A 144 15.88 -34.40 -5.90
N ARG A 145 16.56 -33.64 -6.77
CA ARG A 145 17.16 -34.16 -8.01
C ARG A 145 18.21 -35.23 -7.72
N THR A 146 19.17 -34.93 -6.85
CA THR A 146 20.22 -35.88 -6.43
C THR A 146 19.65 -37.14 -5.78
N GLN A 147 18.62 -37.02 -4.93
CA GLN A 147 17.92 -38.17 -4.38
C GLN A 147 17.22 -39.01 -5.45
N THR A 148 16.57 -38.35 -6.43
CA THR A 148 15.89 -39.04 -7.54
C THR A 148 16.87 -39.81 -8.42
N GLU A 149 18.03 -39.21 -8.72
CA GLU A 149 19.11 -39.86 -9.47
C GLU A 149 19.66 -41.08 -8.73
N LYS A 150 19.90 -40.96 -7.42
CA LYS A 150 20.36 -42.07 -6.57
C LYS A 150 19.37 -43.23 -6.56
N ILE A 151 18.08 -42.97 -6.33
CA ILE A 151 17.04 -44.01 -6.32
C ILE A 151 16.95 -44.71 -7.69
N ARG A 152 17.07 -43.96 -8.79
CA ARG A 152 17.07 -44.55 -10.14
C ARG A 152 18.29 -45.45 -10.38
N ALA A 153 19.46 -45.06 -9.90
CA ALA A 153 20.68 -45.87 -9.98
C ALA A 153 20.53 -47.17 -9.18
N GLU A 154 20.06 -47.08 -7.92
CA GLU A 154 19.81 -48.23 -7.06
C GLU A 154 18.78 -49.20 -7.66
N ALA A 155 17.69 -48.67 -8.24
CA ALA A 155 16.68 -49.49 -8.93
C ALA A 155 17.25 -50.20 -10.17
N ALA A 156 18.13 -49.53 -10.93
CA ALA A 156 18.78 -50.13 -12.09
C ALA A 156 19.78 -51.23 -11.68
N GLU A 157 20.51 -51.07 -10.59
CA GLU A 157 21.40 -52.09 -10.04
C GLU A 157 20.62 -53.29 -9.50
N SER A 158 19.54 -53.05 -8.75
CA SER A 158 18.68 -54.11 -8.22
C SER A 158 18.04 -54.96 -9.34
N ASN A 159 17.55 -54.33 -10.40
CA ASN A 159 17.01 -55.05 -11.56
C ASN A 159 18.06 -55.91 -12.28
N LYS A 160 19.33 -55.48 -12.31
CA LYS A 160 20.44 -56.28 -12.88
C LYS A 160 20.80 -57.48 -12.02
N GLN A 161 20.64 -57.40 -10.70
CA GLN A 161 20.90 -58.52 -9.78
C GLN A 161 19.78 -59.55 -9.76
N ALA A 162 18.56 -59.15 -10.14
CA ALA A 162 17.39 -60.03 -10.22
C ALA A 162 17.21 -60.72 -11.59
N SER A 163 18.07 -60.41 -12.57
CA SER A 163 18.10 -60.99 -13.93
C SER A 163 19.29 -61.94 -14.07
#